data_AF-A0A4V0HZM1-F1
#
_entry.id   AF-A0A4V0HZM1-F1
#
_cell.length_a   1.000
_cell.length_b   1.000
_cell.length_c   1.000
_cell.angle_alpha   90.00
_cell.angle_beta   90.00
_cell.angle_gamma   90.00
#
_symmetry.space_group_name_H-M   'P 1'
#
loop_
_entity.id
_entity.type
_entity.pdbx_description
1 polymer ?
#
loop_
_entity_poly.entity_id
_entity_poly.type
_entity_poly.pdbx_seq_one_letter_code
_entity_poly.pdbx_strand_id
1 'polypeptide(L)'
;MSEPLLTEPLAYPDQATVDLWNVREKGTRDGSSPSESLLVDASSATRVFEVDWENRHQFVKLMLGDVALWDDGGTTKLSRLLPRKHPVLTDLIATRAPRITGHKWVANEIPGLDDEYEFDVAGTQMNVFEKAIVEIQYEHAPFTRLEDDEVAESEVERFVSLDDTQPSAEFLQLPGAVLAYIRETGTDPPHNLAIPFNTAIVVPQEVRRVTWHDIPEEVWVPGSALWDRVYGAEGAPSYLGSINSVEFLGFPTGTLLFSAVQPRRLKSPTGVGFRWSLTYEFTFRPSGHNWAYYWDRTGANSGWYFIGPKGGAFHYADTVPDNYSLYAARDFHDLFKVDV
;
A
#
# COMPACT_ATOMS: atom_id res chain seq x y z
N MET A 1 12.57 6.11 -17.79
CA MET A 1 13.89 6.17 -17.11
C MET A 1 13.57 5.98 -15.65
N SER A 2 14.07 4.91 -15.04
CA SER A 2 13.96 4.70 -13.58
C SER A 2 14.75 5.80 -12.87
N GLU A 3 14.19 6.39 -11.82
CA GLU A 3 14.98 7.29 -10.99
C GLU A 3 16.13 6.51 -10.33
N PRO A 4 17.34 7.07 -10.24
CA PRO A 4 18.44 6.42 -9.54
C PRO A 4 18.11 6.29 -8.05
N LEU A 5 18.53 5.18 -7.43
CA LEU A 5 18.43 5.00 -5.98
C LEU A 5 19.13 6.14 -5.25
N LEU A 6 18.50 6.66 -4.20
CA LEU A 6 19.12 7.65 -3.34
C LEU A 6 20.21 6.99 -2.48
N THR A 7 21.28 7.73 -2.21
CA THR A 7 22.35 7.30 -1.29
C THR A 7 22.07 7.69 0.17
N GLU A 8 21.06 8.53 0.40
CA GLU A 8 20.63 8.99 1.71
C GLU A 8 19.09 8.99 1.76
N PRO A 9 18.48 8.77 2.94
CA PRO A 9 17.04 8.85 3.09
C PRO A 9 16.54 10.29 2.84
N LEU A 10 15.28 10.39 2.41
CA LEU A 10 14.59 11.67 2.32
C LEU A 10 14.54 12.31 3.71
N ALA A 11 15.04 13.54 3.81
CA ALA A 11 15.03 14.31 5.02
C ALA A 11 14.24 15.61 4.84
N TYR A 12 13.66 16.12 5.92
CA TYR A 12 13.13 17.47 5.93
C TYR A 12 14.27 18.48 5.73
N PRO A 13 14.08 19.50 4.87
CA PRO A 13 15.03 20.60 4.78
C PRO A 13 15.11 21.32 6.13
N ASP A 14 16.30 21.80 6.46
CA ASP A 14 16.49 22.61 7.67
C ASP A 14 15.77 23.96 7.57
N GLN A 15 15.61 24.63 8.72
CA GLN A 15 14.91 25.91 8.78
C GLN A 15 15.60 26.98 7.92
N ALA A 16 16.93 26.99 7.87
CA ALA A 16 17.68 27.96 7.08
C ALA A 16 17.38 27.82 5.58
N THR A 17 17.26 26.60 5.08
CA THR A 17 16.87 26.30 3.71
C THR A 17 15.44 26.76 3.43
N VAL A 18 14.50 26.48 4.34
CA VAL A 18 13.10 26.88 4.17
C VAL A 18 12.95 28.41 4.21
N ASP A 19 13.72 29.10 5.04
CA ASP A 19 13.72 30.57 5.12
C ASP A 19 14.15 31.21 3.80
N LEU A 20 15.07 30.58 3.05
CA LEU A 20 15.48 31.03 1.72
C LEU A 20 14.36 30.97 0.68
N TRP A 21 13.32 30.14 0.89
CA TRP A 21 12.19 30.04 -0.03
C TRP A 21 11.18 31.19 0.13
N ASN A 22 11.39 32.07 1.13
CA ASN A 22 10.55 33.22 1.45
C ASN A 22 9.06 32.88 1.59
N VAL A 23 8.75 31.76 2.26
CA VAL A 23 7.38 31.27 2.45
C VAL A 23 6.60 32.22 3.37
N ARG A 24 5.41 32.65 2.94
CA ARG A 24 4.49 33.48 3.74
C ARG A 24 3.06 33.02 3.56
N GLU A 25 2.28 32.98 4.63
CA GLU A 25 0.84 32.76 4.50
C GLU A 25 0.16 34.01 3.93
N LYS A 26 -0.72 33.79 2.96
CA LYS A 26 -1.49 34.83 2.28
C LYS A 26 -2.96 34.69 2.66
N GLY A 27 -3.65 35.81 2.80
CA GLY A 27 -5.07 35.82 3.16
C GLY A 27 -5.35 35.88 4.68
N THR A 28 -4.31 35.93 5.51
CA THR A 28 -4.49 36.06 6.97
C THR A 28 -5.12 37.39 7.38
N ARG A 29 -4.87 38.47 6.61
CA ARG A 29 -5.39 39.82 6.94
C ARG A 29 -6.83 40.04 6.48
N ASP A 30 -7.23 39.44 5.36
CA ASP A 30 -8.58 39.57 4.80
C ASP A 30 -9.50 38.42 5.22
N GLY A 31 -8.98 37.42 5.91
CA GLY A 31 -9.72 36.25 6.38
C GLY A 31 -10.02 35.23 5.28
N SER A 32 -9.40 35.35 4.10
CA SER A 32 -9.54 34.36 3.01
C SER A 32 -8.74 33.08 3.26
N SER A 33 -7.79 33.11 4.20
CA SER A 33 -7.02 31.93 4.63
C SER A 33 -6.63 32.03 6.11
N PRO A 34 -6.67 30.93 6.88
CA PRO A 34 -7.16 29.59 6.51
C PRO A 34 -8.67 29.55 6.26
N SER A 35 -9.15 28.57 5.48
CA SER A 35 -10.57 28.23 5.37
C SER A 35 -10.79 26.77 5.77
N GLU A 36 -11.90 26.49 6.45
CA GLU A 36 -12.18 25.17 7.02
C GLU A 36 -13.60 24.74 6.65
N SER A 37 -13.77 23.45 6.38
CA SER A 37 -15.05 22.79 6.14
C SER A 37 -15.10 21.51 6.96
N LEU A 38 -15.97 21.48 7.97
CA LEU A 38 -16.12 20.33 8.87
C LEU A 38 -17.42 19.60 8.54
N LEU A 39 -17.32 18.49 7.81
CA LEU A 39 -18.43 17.59 7.52
C LEU A 39 -18.23 16.27 8.28
N VAL A 40 -19.33 15.54 8.49
CA VAL A 40 -19.35 14.26 9.23
C VAL A 40 -18.47 13.21 8.57
N ASP A 41 -18.43 13.21 7.23
CA ASP A 41 -17.73 12.26 6.38
C ASP A 41 -16.45 12.85 5.74
N ALA A 42 -16.33 14.18 5.70
CA ALA A 42 -15.21 14.86 5.06
C ALA A 42 -14.90 16.20 5.74
N SER A 43 -13.92 16.21 6.64
CA SER A 43 -13.34 17.45 7.14
C SER A 43 -12.12 17.84 6.31
N SER A 44 -12.05 19.11 5.92
CA SER A 44 -10.91 19.66 5.18
C SER A 44 -10.59 21.09 5.59
N ALA A 45 -9.35 21.50 5.38
CA ALA A 45 -8.89 22.86 5.57
C ALA A 45 -8.03 23.28 4.39
N THR A 46 -8.07 24.56 4.01
CA THR A 46 -7.27 25.10 2.91
C THR A 46 -6.45 26.27 3.40
N ARG A 47 -5.15 26.25 3.08
CA ARG A 47 -4.21 27.33 3.38
C ARG A 47 -3.53 27.80 2.12
N VAL A 48 -3.31 29.10 1.99
CA VAL A 48 -2.68 29.70 0.81
C VAL A 48 -1.34 30.30 1.20
N PHE A 49 -0.30 29.90 0.49
CA PHE A 49 1.07 30.34 0.72
C PHE A 49 1.60 31.10 -0.48
N GLU A 50 2.43 32.10 -0.23
CA GLU A 50 3.31 32.74 -1.19
C GLU A 50 4.72 32.20 -0.99
N VAL A 51 5.37 31.77 -2.06
CA VAL A 51 6.73 31.20 -2.06
C VAL A 51 7.51 31.72 -3.26
N ASP A 52 8.84 31.72 -3.23
CA ASP A 52 9.64 32.00 -4.43
C ASP A 52 9.29 31.03 -5.57
N TRP A 53 9.18 31.57 -6.79
CA TRP A 53 8.73 30.80 -7.95
C TRP A 53 9.63 29.58 -8.22
N GLU A 54 10.95 29.74 -8.08
CA GLU A 54 11.93 28.67 -8.25
C GLU A 54 11.78 27.54 -7.22
N ASN A 55 11.32 27.85 -6.00
CA ASN A 55 11.22 26.90 -4.89
C ASN A 55 9.84 26.25 -4.76
N ARG A 56 8.87 26.59 -5.62
CA ARG A 56 7.47 26.13 -5.52
C ARG A 56 7.33 24.61 -5.44
N HIS A 57 8.13 23.86 -6.20
CA HIS A 57 8.05 22.40 -6.23
C HIS A 57 8.64 21.76 -4.99
N GLN A 58 9.75 22.32 -4.46
CA GLN A 58 10.34 21.89 -3.20
C GLN A 58 9.41 22.19 -2.02
N PHE A 59 8.72 23.33 -2.06
CA PHE A 59 7.69 23.65 -1.09
C PHE A 59 6.51 22.67 -1.16
N VAL A 60 6.01 22.33 -2.35
CA VAL A 60 4.95 21.33 -2.51
C VAL A 60 5.41 19.96 -1.99
N LYS A 61 6.64 19.54 -2.30
CA LYS A 61 7.24 18.30 -1.79
C LYS A 61 7.33 18.31 -0.26
N LEU A 62 7.76 19.43 0.34
CA LEU A 62 7.80 19.61 1.79
C LEU A 62 6.41 19.47 2.43
N MET A 63 5.38 20.04 1.80
CA MET A 63 4.02 20.05 2.34
C MET A 63 3.35 18.69 2.18
N LEU A 64 3.35 18.14 0.96
CA LEU A 64 2.61 16.93 0.62
C LEU A 64 3.37 15.63 0.92
N GLY A 65 4.65 15.73 1.26
CA GLY A 65 5.51 14.58 1.42
C GLY A 65 6.01 14.00 0.10
N ASP A 66 6.89 13.01 0.22
CA ASP A 66 7.47 12.32 -0.92
C ASP A 66 7.87 10.89 -0.55
N VAL A 67 8.11 10.08 -1.57
CA VAL A 67 8.57 8.71 -1.40
C VAL A 67 9.66 8.42 -2.41
N ALA A 68 10.71 7.76 -1.96
CA ALA A 68 11.81 7.34 -2.81
C ALA A 68 12.40 6.03 -2.28
N LEU A 69 13.13 5.34 -3.15
CA LEU A 69 13.98 4.24 -2.76
C LEU A 69 15.37 4.76 -2.40
N TRP A 70 15.94 4.21 -1.34
CA TRP A 70 17.31 4.49 -0.94
C TRP A 70 18.07 3.19 -0.67
N ASP A 71 19.37 3.21 -0.91
CA ASP A 71 20.25 2.06 -0.68
C ASP A 71 20.91 2.16 0.70
N ASP A 72 20.54 1.25 1.61
CA ASP A 72 21.16 1.11 2.93
C ASP A 72 22.18 -0.02 2.94
N GLY A 73 23.37 0.25 2.40
CA GLY A 73 24.47 -0.71 2.42
C GLY A 73 24.21 -1.99 1.62
N GLY A 74 23.47 -1.91 0.51
CA GLY A 74 23.10 -3.03 -0.36
C GLY A 74 21.68 -3.55 -0.13
N THR A 75 20.94 -2.99 0.83
CA THR A 75 19.52 -3.28 1.04
C THR A 75 18.69 -2.08 0.59
N THR A 76 17.88 -2.28 -0.45
CA THR A 76 16.95 -1.27 -0.94
C THR A 76 15.84 -1.05 0.08
N LYS A 77 15.74 0.15 0.63
CA LYS A 77 14.69 0.54 1.57
C LYS A 77 13.82 1.63 0.98
N LEU A 78 12.61 1.74 1.51
CA LEU A 78 11.71 2.82 1.20
C LEU A 78 11.96 3.95 2.19
N SER A 79 12.12 5.18 1.70
CA SER A 79 12.21 6.37 2.51
C SER A 79 11.02 7.27 2.22
N ARG A 80 10.44 7.84 3.27
CA ARG A 80 9.26 8.71 3.18
C ARG A 80 9.54 10.05 3.82
N LEU A 81 9.12 11.10 3.13
CA LEU A 81 8.90 12.40 3.73
C LEU A 81 7.42 12.50 4.10
N LEU A 82 7.09 12.60 5.38
CA LEU A 82 5.69 12.62 5.80
C LEU A 82 4.99 13.92 5.38
N PRO A 83 3.70 13.88 4.98
CA PRO A 83 2.94 15.09 4.72
C PRO A 83 2.77 15.92 5.99
N ARG A 84 2.85 17.26 5.87
CA ARG A 84 2.75 18.18 7.01
C ARG A 84 1.36 18.12 7.64
N LYS A 85 1.34 18.04 8.97
CA LYS A 85 0.13 18.17 9.79
C LYS A 85 -0.40 19.60 9.70
N HIS A 86 -1.71 19.75 9.71
CA HIS A 86 -2.29 21.04 9.98
C HIS A 86 -1.92 21.48 11.42
N PRO A 87 -1.55 22.76 11.66
CA PRO A 87 -0.97 23.20 12.93
C PRO A 87 -1.93 23.14 14.12
N VAL A 88 -3.25 23.14 13.87
CA VAL A 88 -4.30 23.12 14.91
C VAL A 88 -5.06 21.79 14.86
N LEU A 89 -5.69 21.49 13.73
CA LEU A 89 -6.36 20.21 13.43
C LEU A 89 -5.35 19.09 13.07
N THR A 90 -4.65 18.52 14.05
CA THR A 90 -3.52 17.59 13.84
C THR A 90 -3.85 16.31 13.05
N ASP A 91 -5.12 15.93 13.00
CA ASP A 91 -5.63 14.78 12.24
C ASP A 91 -5.72 15.06 10.74
N LEU A 92 -5.72 16.34 10.35
CA LEU A 92 -5.65 16.76 8.96
C LEU A 92 -4.20 16.86 8.50
N ILE A 93 -3.97 16.42 7.27
CA ILE A 93 -2.65 16.32 6.64
C ILE A 93 -2.73 17.01 5.30
N ALA A 94 -1.66 17.64 4.85
CA ALA A 94 -1.61 18.20 3.52
C ALA A 94 -1.66 17.07 2.48
N THR A 95 -2.79 16.92 1.77
CA THR A 95 -3.01 15.82 0.81
C THR A 95 -2.77 16.25 -0.63
N ARG A 96 -3.04 17.52 -0.96
CA ARG A 96 -2.88 18.03 -2.32
C ARG A 96 -2.62 19.53 -2.37
N ALA A 97 -2.01 19.95 -3.48
CA ALA A 97 -1.84 21.35 -3.85
C ALA A 97 -2.71 21.64 -5.08
N PRO A 98 -4.03 21.87 -4.91
CA PRO A 98 -4.97 21.92 -6.05
C PRO A 98 -4.66 23.07 -7.01
N ARG A 99 -3.97 24.12 -6.55
CA ARG A 99 -3.68 25.30 -7.33
C ARG A 99 -2.29 25.85 -7.04
N ILE A 100 -1.52 26.04 -8.11
CA ILE A 100 -0.26 26.78 -8.10
C ILE A 100 -0.38 27.85 -9.18
N THR A 101 -0.28 29.12 -8.80
CA THR A 101 -0.39 30.26 -9.73
C THR A 101 0.80 31.19 -9.62
N GLY A 102 1.28 31.71 -10.74
CA GLY A 102 2.30 32.75 -10.77
C GLY A 102 1.82 34.06 -10.15
N HIS A 103 2.70 34.71 -9.41
CA HIS A 103 2.47 36.00 -8.80
C HIS A 103 3.68 36.92 -9.03
N LYS A 104 3.40 38.19 -9.34
CA LYS A 104 4.38 39.18 -9.81
C LYS A 104 5.13 38.67 -11.05
N TRP A 105 4.52 38.86 -12.21
CA TRP A 105 5.14 38.56 -13.49
C TRP A 105 6.44 39.36 -13.67
N VAL A 106 7.49 38.69 -14.14
CA VAL A 106 8.82 39.27 -14.33
C VAL A 106 9.10 39.43 -15.82
N ALA A 107 9.01 38.33 -16.56
CA ALA A 107 9.37 38.27 -17.96
C ALA A 107 8.71 37.06 -18.63
N ASN A 108 8.91 36.95 -19.94
CA ASN A 108 8.63 35.74 -20.69
C ASN A 108 9.96 35.17 -21.19
N GLU A 109 10.21 33.90 -20.88
CA GLU A 109 11.39 33.18 -21.35
C GLU A 109 10.99 32.17 -22.43
N ILE A 110 11.90 31.92 -23.37
CA ILE A 110 11.76 30.85 -24.36
C ILE A 110 12.90 29.87 -24.07
N PRO A 111 12.63 28.72 -23.41
CA PRO A 111 13.66 27.76 -23.09
C PRO A 111 14.24 27.13 -24.37
N GLY A 112 15.58 27.13 -24.52
CA GLY A 112 16.26 26.36 -25.56
C GLY A 112 16.36 27.01 -26.95
N LEU A 113 16.35 28.35 -27.05
CA LEU A 113 16.81 29.03 -28.26
C LEU A 113 18.35 28.90 -28.37
N ASP A 114 18.80 27.85 -29.04
CA ASP A 114 20.01 27.97 -29.86
C ASP A 114 19.63 28.80 -31.09
N ASP A 115 20.38 29.87 -31.36
CA ASP A 115 20.05 31.04 -32.20
C ASP A 115 19.65 30.78 -33.68
N GLU A 116 19.34 29.56 -34.12
CA GLU A 116 19.41 29.20 -35.54
C GLU A 116 18.12 28.80 -36.28
N TYR A 117 16.98 28.50 -35.64
CA TYR A 117 15.79 28.08 -36.42
C TYR A 117 14.41 28.55 -35.94
N GLU A 118 13.59 28.84 -36.96
CA GLU A 118 12.16 29.21 -37.05
C GLU A 118 11.31 29.24 -35.76
N PHE A 119 10.73 30.42 -35.56
CA PHE A 119 9.87 30.81 -34.46
C PHE A 119 8.48 30.13 -34.50
N ASP A 120 8.26 29.17 -33.61
CA ASP A 120 6.92 28.90 -33.07
C ASP A 120 6.79 29.55 -31.67
N VAL A 121 6.63 30.89 -31.69
CA VAL A 121 6.58 31.75 -30.48
C VAL A 121 5.42 31.38 -29.56
N ALA A 122 4.35 30.79 -30.10
CA ALA A 122 3.13 30.54 -29.36
C ALA A 122 3.20 29.31 -28.44
N GLY A 123 4.05 28.33 -28.77
CA GLY A 123 4.15 27.06 -28.03
C GLY A 123 5.30 26.99 -27.02
N THR A 124 6.30 27.87 -27.13
CA THR A 124 7.57 27.77 -26.39
C THR A 124 7.78 28.87 -25.34
N GLN A 125 6.95 29.92 -25.34
CA GLN A 125 7.07 31.01 -24.39
C GLN A 125 6.50 30.63 -23.01
N MET A 126 7.36 30.61 -22.00
CA MET A 126 7.00 30.39 -20.60
C MET A 126 7.00 31.70 -19.83
N ASN A 127 5.89 31.99 -19.14
CA ASN A 127 5.81 33.13 -18.23
C ASN A 127 6.65 32.85 -16.98
N VAL A 128 7.53 33.80 -16.64
CA VAL A 128 8.35 33.76 -15.44
C VAL A 128 7.78 34.72 -14.40
N PHE A 129 7.69 34.23 -13.18
CA PHE A 129 7.15 34.96 -12.04
C PHE A 129 8.20 35.04 -10.94
N GLU A 130 8.13 36.07 -10.11
CA GLU A 130 8.99 36.19 -8.92
C GLU A 130 8.51 35.22 -7.83
N LYS A 131 7.19 35.12 -7.67
CA LYS A 131 6.54 34.34 -6.61
C LYS A 131 5.53 33.36 -7.19
N ALA A 132 5.26 32.29 -6.46
CA ALA A 132 4.12 31.40 -6.66
C ALA A 132 3.14 31.59 -5.49
N ILE A 133 1.84 31.56 -5.80
CA ILE A 133 0.78 31.35 -4.82
C ILE A 133 0.39 29.88 -4.89
N VAL A 134 0.58 29.17 -3.78
CA VAL A 134 0.34 27.74 -3.64
C VAL A 134 -0.81 27.56 -2.66
N GLU A 135 -1.90 26.96 -3.12
CA GLU A 135 -3.01 26.51 -2.29
C GLU A 135 -2.70 25.09 -1.82
N ILE A 136 -2.71 24.86 -0.51
CA ILE A 136 -2.53 23.55 0.11
C ILE A 136 -3.85 23.16 0.77
N GLN A 137 -4.36 22.00 0.39
CA GLN A 137 -5.53 21.41 1.01
C GLN A 137 -5.11 20.32 1.98
N TYR A 138 -5.72 20.36 3.15
CA TYR A 138 -5.56 19.41 4.24
C TYR A 138 -6.84 18.59 4.37
N GLU A 139 -6.69 17.27 4.45
CA GLU A 139 -7.78 16.30 4.59
C GLU A 139 -7.34 15.21 5.58
N HIS A 140 -8.28 14.39 6.04
CA HIS A 140 -7.94 13.22 6.84
C HIS A 140 -7.11 12.22 6.03
N ALA A 141 -6.03 11.73 6.63
CA ALA A 141 -5.29 10.61 6.07
C ALA A 141 -6.13 9.33 6.24
N PRO A 142 -6.24 8.49 5.21
CA PRO A 142 -6.88 7.17 5.36
C PRO A 142 -5.98 6.15 6.08
N PHE A 143 -4.79 6.57 6.51
CA PHE A 143 -3.76 5.72 7.12
C PHE A 143 -3.06 6.42 8.28
N THR A 144 -2.51 5.63 9.19
CA THR A 144 -1.62 6.11 10.25
C THR A 144 -0.30 6.58 9.65
N ARG A 145 0.27 7.65 10.22
CA ARG A 145 1.59 8.16 9.87
C ARG A 145 2.51 7.95 11.05
N LEU A 146 3.55 7.17 10.82
CA LEU A 146 4.64 6.91 11.76
C LEU A 146 5.93 7.30 11.06
N GLU A 147 6.83 7.94 11.82
CA GLU A 147 8.18 8.25 11.35
C GLU A 147 8.99 6.95 11.15
N ASP A 148 10.10 7.01 10.40
CA ASP A 148 10.92 5.84 10.10
C ASP A 148 11.45 5.11 11.36
N ASP A 149 11.66 5.82 12.47
CA ASP A 149 12.14 5.26 13.74
C ASP A 149 11.02 4.65 14.61
N GLU A 150 9.77 4.95 14.31
CA GLU A 150 8.59 4.41 15.00
C GLU A 150 8.10 3.09 14.39
N VAL A 151 8.54 2.76 13.17
CA VAL A 151 8.16 1.53 12.46
C VAL A 151 9.14 0.42 12.79
N ALA A 152 8.66 -0.61 13.49
CA ALA A 152 9.54 -1.68 13.96
C ALA A 152 9.99 -2.63 12.83
N GLU A 153 9.06 -3.12 12.00
CA GLU A 153 9.34 -4.29 11.12
C GLU A 153 8.63 -4.28 9.76
N SER A 154 7.52 -3.55 9.58
CA SER A 154 6.72 -3.59 8.35
C SER A 154 5.98 -2.28 8.08
N GLU A 155 5.81 -1.94 6.80
CA GLU A 155 4.97 -0.81 6.40
C GLU A 155 3.48 -1.03 6.72
N VAL A 156 3.06 -2.20 7.22
CA VAL A 156 1.66 -2.44 7.62
C VAL A 156 1.13 -1.39 8.60
N GLU A 157 1.99 -0.82 9.44
CA GLU A 157 1.62 0.14 10.47
C GLU A 157 1.46 1.58 9.95
N ARG A 158 1.94 1.87 8.72
CA ARG A 158 1.91 3.21 8.13
C ARG A 158 1.58 3.21 6.65
N PHE A 159 0.91 4.24 6.14
CA PHE A 159 0.51 4.28 4.71
C PHE A 159 -0.34 3.08 4.27
N VAL A 160 -0.95 2.36 5.22
CA VAL A 160 -1.89 1.27 4.96
C VAL A 160 -3.25 1.67 5.48
N SER A 161 -4.27 1.53 4.62
CA SER A 161 -5.67 1.66 4.99
C SER A 161 -6.37 0.32 4.97
N LEU A 162 -7.26 0.12 5.92
CA LEU A 162 -8.19 -1.00 5.94
C LEU A 162 -9.51 -0.53 5.34
N ASP A 163 -9.87 -1.08 4.19
CA ASP A 163 -11.12 -0.72 3.53
C ASP A 163 -12.29 -1.48 4.16
N ASP A 164 -13.50 -1.07 3.81
CA ASP A 164 -14.73 -1.67 4.32
C ASP A 164 -14.79 -3.18 4.06
N THR A 165 -15.29 -3.87 5.07
CA THR A 165 -15.48 -5.31 5.07
C THR A 165 -16.64 -5.72 4.18
N GLN A 166 -16.44 -6.73 3.35
CA GLN A 166 -17.51 -7.26 2.51
C GLN A 166 -17.84 -8.69 2.94
N PRO A 167 -18.99 -8.93 3.62
CA PRO A 167 -19.41 -10.28 3.93
C PRO A 167 -19.67 -11.03 2.63
N SER A 168 -19.17 -12.26 2.56
CA SER A 168 -19.28 -13.13 1.39
C SER A 168 -19.58 -14.55 1.82
N ALA A 169 -20.11 -15.35 0.91
CA ALA A 169 -20.28 -16.78 1.12
C ALA A 169 -19.99 -17.47 -0.21
N GLU A 170 -19.14 -18.49 -0.16
CA GLU A 170 -18.77 -19.24 -1.35
C GLU A 170 -19.20 -20.70 -1.20
N PHE A 171 -19.59 -21.27 -2.35
CA PHE A 171 -19.80 -22.69 -2.50
C PHE A 171 -18.45 -23.37 -2.75
N LEU A 172 -17.84 -23.88 -1.69
CA LEU A 172 -16.60 -24.62 -1.80
C LEU A 172 -16.86 -25.99 -2.45
N GLN A 173 -16.37 -26.19 -3.67
CA GLN A 173 -16.28 -27.52 -4.27
C GLN A 173 -14.99 -28.18 -3.80
N LEU A 174 -15.13 -29.24 -2.99
CA LEU A 174 -13.97 -29.93 -2.41
C LEU A 174 -13.19 -30.69 -3.51
N PRO A 175 -11.85 -30.74 -3.43
CA PRO A 175 -10.96 -31.28 -4.48
C PRO A 175 -11.09 -32.79 -4.73
N GLY A 176 -12.03 -33.48 -4.07
CA GLY A 176 -12.26 -34.92 -4.22
C GLY A 176 -11.11 -35.77 -3.68
N ALA A 177 -10.84 -36.90 -4.35
CA ALA A 177 -9.96 -37.96 -3.86
C ALA A 177 -8.45 -37.64 -3.84
N VAL A 178 -8.04 -36.44 -4.27
CA VAL A 178 -6.63 -36.03 -4.29
C VAL A 178 -6.11 -35.73 -2.88
N LEU A 179 -6.96 -35.19 -2.01
CA LEU A 179 -6.63 -34.91 -0.61
C LEU A 179 -7.43 -35.81 0.33
N ALA A 180 -6.88 -36.00 1.53
CA ALA A 180 -7.48 -36.75 2.61
C ALA A 180 -7.48 -35.92 3.90
N TYR A 181 -8.38 -36.26 4.83
CA TYR A 181 -8.32 -35.72 6.17
C TYR A 181 -7.09 -36.28 6.91
N ILE A 182 -6.31 -35.39 7.49
CA ILE A 182 -5.11 -35.74 8.26
C ILE A 182 -5.33 -35.32 9.70
N ARG A 183 -5.03 -36.23 10.63
CA ARG A 183 -5.09 -35.99 12.07
C ARG A 183 -3.69 -35.69 12.56
N GLU A 184 -3.59 -34.83 13.57
CA GLU A 184 -2.34 -34.61 14.30
C GLU A 184 -1.87 -35.90 14.99
N THR A 185 -2.80 -36.64 15.59
CA THR A 185 -2.53 -37.90 16.28
C THR A 185 -3.56 -38.98 15.95
N GLY A 186 -3.10 -40.25 15.96
CA GLY A 186 -3.93 -41.44 15.76
C GLY A 186 -4.19 -41.81 14.29
N THR A 187 -4.62 -43.05 14.08
CA THR A 187 -4.92 -43.62 12.76
C THR A 187 -6.42 -43.84 12.51
N ASP A 188 -7.26 -43.51 13.50
CA ASP A 188 -8.70 -43.71 13.41
C ASP A 188 -9.35 -42.71 12.43
N PRO A 189 -10.49 -43.07 11.80
CA PRO A 189 -11.25 -42.17 10.94
C PRO A 189 -11.50 -40.78 11.58
N PRO A 190 -11.32 -39.66 10.85
CA PRO A 190 -11.18 -39.61 9.40
C PRO A 190 -9.75 -39.69 8.85
N HIS A 191 -8.72 -40.07 9.63
CA HIS A 191 -7.35 -40.08 9.10
C HIS A 191 -7.23 -40.92 7.81
N ASN A 192 -6.63 -40.32 6.77
CA ASN A 192 -6.49 -40.90 5.43
C ASN A 192 -7.81 -41.25 4.70
N LEU A 193 -8.95 -40.75 5.18
CA LEU A 193 -10.20 -40.80 4.42
C LEU A 193 -10.20 -39.68 3.37
N ALA A 194 -10.55 -40.06 2.14
CA ALA A 194 -10.69 -39.12 1.04
C ALA A 194 -11.79 -38.10 1.33
N ILE A 195 -11.57 -36.86 0.92
CA ILE A 195 -12.57 -35.81 1.06
C ILE A 195 -13.72 -36.08 0.06
N PRO A 196 -14.98 -36.11 0.51
CA PRO A 196 -16.11 -36.38 -0.38
C PRO A 196 -16.18 -35.38 -1.53
N PHE A 197 -16.30 -35.88 -2.75
CA PHE A 197 -16.61 -35.06 -3.92
C PHE A 197 -18.09 -34.62 -3.86
N ASN A 198 -18.43 -33.45 -4.41
CA ASN A 198 -19.81 -32.93 -4.55
C ASN A 198 -20.61 -32.66 -3.25
N THR A 199 -19.99 -32.59 -2.08
CA THR A 199 -20.69 -32.09 -0.88
C THR A 199 -20.50 -30.59 -0.78
N ALA A 200 -21.56 -29.84 -1.10
CA ALA A 200 -21.56 -28.38 -0.96
C ALA A 200 -21.75 -27.99 0.51
N ILE A 201 -20.82 -27.21 1.05
CA ILE A 201 -20.98 -26.54 2.34
C ILE A 201 -20.91 -25.04 2.06
N VAL A 202 -21.89 -24.30 2.56
CA VAL A 202 -21.82 -22.84 2.58
C VAL A 202 -20.86 -22.47 3.69
N VAL A 203 -19.71 -21.91 3.31
CA VAL A 203 -18.73 -21.41 4.26
C VAL A 203 -18.89 -19.89 4.33
N PRO A 204 -19.28 -19.34 5.49
CA PRO A 204 -19.28 -17.89 5.67
C PRO A 204 -17.84 -17.40 5.62
N GLN A 205 -17.63 -16.35 4.84
CA GLN A 205 -16.33 -15.72 4.69
C GLN A 205 -16.48 -14.20 4.66
N GLU A 206 -15.36 -13.51 4.75
CA GLU A 206 -15.32 -12.06 4.70
C GLU A 206 -14.18 -11.65 3.79
N VAL A 207 -14.45 -10.75 2.85
CA VAL A 207 -13.41 -10.16 2.02
C VAL A 207 -12.91 -8.90 2.71
N ARG A 208 -11.61 -8.86 2.97
CA ARG A 208 -10.87 -7.74 3.56
C ARG A 208 -9.97 -7.15 2.50
N ARG A 209 -9.98 -5.83 2.37
CA ARG A 209 -9.07 -5.11 1.47
C ARG A 209 -8.13 -4.24 2.27
N VAL A 210 -6.86 -4.34 1.94
CA VAL A 210 -5.77 -3.63 2.60
C VAL A 210 -5.02 -2.87 1.52
N THR A 211 -5.07 -1.55 1.56
CA THR A 211 -4.45 -0.71 0.54
C THR A 211 -3.16 -0.11 1.07
N TRP A 212 -2.04 -0.43 0.42
CA TRP A 212 -0.74 0.21 0.64
C TRP A 212 -0.56 1.39 -0.31
N HIS A 213 -0.40 2.59 0.25
CA HIS A 213 -0.41 3.86 -0.47
C HIS A 213 1.01 4.37 -0.76
N ASP A 214 1.11 5.27 -1.75
CA ASP A 214 2.33 6.01 -2.10
C ASP A 214 3.57 5.12 -2.26
N ILE A 215 3.52 4.14 -3.16
CA ILE A 215 4.65 3.28 -3.49
C ILE A 215 5.37 3.85 -4.73
N PRO A 216 6.71 3.94 -4.75
CA PRO A 216 7.46 4.39 -5.93
C PRO A 216 7.14 3.56 -7.18
N GLU A 217 7.23 4.17 -8.36
CA GLU A 217 6.90 3.50 -9.63
C GLU A 217 7.74 2.24 -9.86
N GLU A 218 9.02 2.32 -9.51
CA GLU A 218 10.04 1.29 -9.72
C GLU A 218 9.85 0.04 -8.87
N VAL A 219 9.09 0.13 -7.78
CA VAL A 219 8.85 -0.99 -6.85
C VAL A 219 7.86 -2.01 -7.42
N TRP A 220 6.96 -1.58 -8.30
CA TRP A 220 5.91 -2.44 -8.86
C TRP A 220 6.04 -2.55 -10.38
N VAL A 221 7.11 -3.20 -10.81
CA VAL A 221 7.39 -3.54 -12.21
C VAL A 221 7.75 -5.02 -12.36
N PRO A 222 7.51 -5.66 -13.51
CA PRO A 222 7.93 -7.04 -13.73
C PRO A 222 9.43 -7.25 -13.45
N GLY A 223 9.77 -8.24 -12.62
CA GLY A 223 11.14 -8.53 -12.18
C GLY A 223 11.63 -7.72 -10.98
N SER A 224 10.79 -6.86 -10.39
CA SER A 224 11.06 -6.28 -9.08
C SER A 224 10.78 -7.29 -7.97
N ALA A 225 11.45 -7.14 -6.81
CA ALA A 225 11.29 -8.04 -5.67
C ALA A 225 9.82 -8.19 -5.21
N LEU A 226 9.08 -7.08 -5.14
CA LEU A 226 7.68 -7.10 -4.74
C LEU A 226 6.78 -7.77 -5.79
N TRP A 227 7.03 -7.52 -7.08
CA TRP A 227 6.30 -8.19 -8.16
C TRP A 227 6.51 -9.70 -8.13
N ASP A 228 7.77 -10.12 -8.03
CA ASP A 228 8.17 -11.52 -8.01
C ASP A 228 7.67 -12.22 -6.73
N ARG A 229 7.58 -11.51 -5.60
CA ARG A 229 6.94 -12.03 -4.39
C ARG A 229 5.45 -12.30 -4.62
N VAL A 230 4.73 -11.34 -5.22
CA VAL A 230 3.29 -11.48 -5.44
C VAL A 230 2.99 -12.56 -6.48
N TYR A 231 3.63 -12.54 -7.64
CA TYR A 231 3.31 -13.43 -8.77
C TYR A 231 4.19 -14.69 -8.86
N GLY A 232 5.22 -14.78 -8.05
CA GLY A 232 6.25 -15.82 -8.12
C GLY A 232 7.34 -15.48 -9.13
N ALA A 233 8.51 -16.10 -8.93
CA ALA A 233 9.65 -16.08 -9.84
C ALA A 233 10.25 -17.49 -9.97
N GLU A 234 11.28 -17.64 -10.79
CA GLU A 234 11.97 -18.93 -10.90
C GLU A 234 12.57 -19.33 -9.56
N GLY A 235 12.10 -20.45 -9.00
CA GLY A 235 12.54 -20.95 -7.68
C GLY A 235 11.89 -20.27 -6.48
N ALA A 236 11.05 -19.25 -6.68
CA ALA A 236 10.32 -18.56 -5.62
C ALA A 236 8.81 -18.62 -5.88
N PRO A 237 8.03 -19.38 -5.08
CA PRO A 237 6.60 -19.51 -5.29
C PRO A 237 5.88 -18.20 -4.98
N SER A 238 4.75 -18.03 -5.67
CA SER A 238 3.87 -16.87 -5.53
C SER A 238 3.22 -16.78 -4.15
N TYR A 239 3.05 -15.56 -3.65
CA TYR A 239 2.20 -15.29 -2.50
C TYR A 239 0.71 -15.33 -2.87
N LEU A 240 0.36 -15.04 -4.11
CA LEU A 240 -1.02 -15.12 -4.57
C LEU A 240 -1.52 -16.57 -4.44
N GLY A 241 -2.64 -16.76 -3.74
CA GLY A 241 -3.14 -18.09 -3.40
C GLY A 241 -2.41 -18.76 -2.22
N SER A 242 -1.73 -18.00 -1.37
CA SER A 242 -1.19 -18.50 -0.10
C SER A 242 -2.03 -18.05 1.09
N ILE A 243 -1.79 -18.66 2.25
CA ILE A 243 -2.44 -18.34 3.52
C ILE A 243 -1.44 -17.71 4.49
N ASN A 244 -1.92 -16.90 5.43
CA ASN A 244 -1.04 -16.25 6.41
C ASN A 244 -0.37 -17.27 7.34
N SER A 245 0.96 -17.31 7.37
CA SER A 245 1.72 -18.16 8.29
C SER A 245 1.75 -17.62 9.71
N VAL A 246 1.69 -16.29 9.87
CA VAL A 246 1.70 -15.58 11.15
C VAL A 246 0.41 -14.78 11.34
N GLU A 247 0.15 -14.31 12.56
CA GLU A 247 -0.98 -13.41 12.81
C GLU A 247 -0.81 -12.13 11.98
N PHE A 248 -1.86 -11.75 11.26
CA PHE A 248 -1.81 -10.60 10.35
C PHE A 248 -3.08 -9.77 10.54
N LEU A 249 -2.93 -8.49 10.89
CA LEU A 249 -4.03 -7.55 11.15
C LEU A 249 -5.05 -8.05 12.21
N GLY A 250 -4.57 -8.79 13.21
CA GLY A 250 -5.41 -9.40 14.26
C GLY A 250 -6.10 -10.71 13.86
N PHE A 251 -5.85 -11.22 12.64
CA PHE A 251 -6.39 -12.49 12.18
C PHE A 251 -5.44 -13.66 12.48
N PRO A 252 -5.95 -14.76 13.06
CA PRO A 252 -5.13 -15.94 13.37
C PRO A 252 -4.48 -16.57 12.14
N THR A 253 -3.45 -17.39 12.37
CA THR A 253 -2.72 -18.11 11.32
C THR A 253 -3.63 -19.01 10.48
N GLY A 254 -3.38 -19.02 9.17
CA GLY A 254 -4.09 -19.82 8.16
C GLY A 254 -5.54 -19.45 7.89
N THR A 255 -6.03 -18.32 8.43
CA THR A 255 -7.41 -17.86 8.27
C THR A 255 -7.60 -16.85 7.13
N LEU A 256 -6.53 -16.19 6.69
CA LEU A 256 -6.54 -15.27 5.56
C LEU A 256 -5.95 -15.96 4.33
N LEU A 257 -6.64 -15.86 3.20
CA LEU A 257 -6.16 -16.29 1.87
C LEU A 257 -5.93 -15.03 1.03
N PHE A 258 -4.72 -14.86 0.50
CA PHE A 258 -4.42 -13.76 -0.41
C PHE A 258 -4.98 -14.08 -1.80
N SER A 259 -6.09 -13.42 -2.19
CA SER A 259 -6.87 -13.78 -3.38
C SER A 259 -6.56 -12.92 -4.59
N ALA A 260 -6.25 -11.63 -4.40
CA ALA A 260 -5.99 -10.72 -5.51
C ALA A 260 -5.16 -9.50 -5.08
N VAL A 261 -4.44 -8.91 -6.04
CA VAL A 261 -3.86 -7.57 -5.93
C VAL A 261 -4.47 -6.68 -7.00
N GLN A 262 -4.87 -5.46 -6.63
CA GLN A 262 -5.42 -4.45 -7.54
C GLN A 262 -4.48 -3.24 -7.56
N PRO A 263 -3.55 -3.17 -8.52
CA PRO A 263 -2.65 -2.03 -8.63
C PRO A 263 -3.36 -0.82 -9.23
N ARG A 264 -3.23 0.33 -8.57
CA ARG A 264 -3.73 1.61 -9.06
C ARG A 264 -2.56 2.58 -9.25
N ARG A 265 -2.33 2.98 -10.50
CA ARG A 265 -1.30 3.98 -10.82
C ARG A 265 -1.87 5.38 -10.62
N LEU A 266 -1.19 6.18 -9.82
CA LEU A 266 -1.52 7.58 -9.51
C LEU A 266 -0.39 8.49 -9.99
N LYS A 267 -0.70 9.74 -10.27
CA LYS A 267 0.34 10.76 -10.49
C LYS A 267 0.94 11.14 -9.15
N SER A 268 2.25 11.37 -9.11
CA SER A 268 2.88 11.90 -7.91
C SER A 268 2.27 13.27 -7.54
N PRO A 269 2.02 13.55 -6.26
CA PRO A 269 1.61 14.87 -5.79
C PRO A 269 2.61 15.99 -6.12
N THR A 270 3.88 15.65 -6.38
CA THR A 270 4.91 16.61 -6.84
C THR A 270 4.77 16.99 -8.31
N GLY A 271 3.89 16.32 -9.06
CA GLY A 271 3.68 16.53 -10.49
C GLY A 271 4.72 15.84 -11.39
N VAL A 272 5.71 15.16 -10.81
CA VAL A 272 6.76 14.44 -11.53
C VAL A 272 6.63 12.94 -11.27
N GLY A 273 6.51 12.15 -12.34
CA GLY A 273 6.42 10.70 -12.25
C GLY A 273 5.07 10.17 -11.77
N PHE A 274 5.04 8.87 -11.48
CA PHE A 274 3.87 8.17 -10.99
C PHE A 274 4.19 7.44 -9.68
N ARG A 275 3.14 7.05 -8.97
CA ARG A 275 3.20 6.21 -7.79
C ARG A 275 2.15 5.12 -7.90
N TRP A 276 2.32 4.06 -7.14
CA TRP A 276 1.35 2.97 -7.02
C TRP A 276 0.61 3.07 -5.69
N SER A 277 -0.66 2.69 -5.73
CA SER A 277 -1.39 2.20 -4.57
C SER A 277 -1.77 0.77 -4.86
N LEU A 278 -1.39 -0.15 -3.97
CA LEU A 278 -1.66 -1.58 -4.14
C LEU A 278 -2.73 -1.99 -3.14
N THR A 279 -3.89 -2.41 -3.64
CA THR A 279 -4.94 -2.98 -2.80
C THR A 279 -4.84 -4.51 -2.81
N TYR A 280 -4.45 -5.08 -1.68
CA TYR A 280 -4.44 -6.51 -1.45
C TYR A 280 -5.81 -6.98 -0.96
N GLU A 281 -6.34 -8.03 -1.58
CA GLU A 281 -7.59 -8.66 -1.19
C GLU A 281 -7.30 -9.96 -0.45
N PHE A 282 -7.80 -10.05 0.77
CA PHE A 282 -7.72 -11.22 1.63
C PHE A 282 -9.12 -11.77 1.88
N THR A 283 -9.29 -13.07 1.69
CA THR A 283 -10.50 -13.77 2.09
C THR A 283 -10.29 -14.36 3.48
N PHE A 284 -11.03 -13.89 4.46
CA PHE A 284 -11.04 -14.42 5.81
C PHE A 284 -12.03 -15.58 5.94
N ARG A 285 -11.56 -16.68 6.51
CA ARG A 285 -12.34 -17.86 6.84
C ARG A 285 -12.02 -18.30 8.27
N PRO A 286 -12.98 -18.25 9.21
CA PRO A 286 -12.73 -18.56 10.63
C PRO A 286 -12.18 -19.95 10.89
N SER A 287 -12.57 -20.94 10.07
CA SER A 287 -12.12 -22.32 10.22
C SER A 287 -10.71 -22.57 9.66
N GLY A 288 -10.10 -21.59 8.99
CA GLY A 288 -8.90 -21.77 8.18
C GLY A 288 -9.19 -22.32 6.78
N HIS A 289 -8.30 -22.03 5.85
CA HIS A 289 -8.46 -22.37 4.42
C HIS A 289 -8.02 -23.81 4.07
N ASN A 290 -7.09 -24.38 4.82
CA ASN A 290 -6.65 -25.78 4.69
C ASN A 290 -7.39 -26.75 5.61
N TRP A 291 -8.60 -26.38 6.07
CA TRP A 291 -9.41 -27.22 6.94
C TRP A 291 -10.76 -27.53 6.30
N ALA A 292 -11.16 -28.80 6.37
CA ALA A 292 -12.46 -29.27 5.92
C ALA A 292 -13.22 -29.93 7.07
N TYR A 293 -14.53 -29.73 7.10
CA TYR A 293 -15.38 -30.36 8.10
C TYR A 293 -15.63 -31.82 7.70
N TYR A 294 -15.41 -32.74 8.63
CA TYR A 294 -15.78 -34.14 8.50
C TYR A 294 -17.10 -34.39 9.25
N TRP A 295 -18.08 -34.94 8.54
CA TRP A 295 -19.40 -35.27 9.09
C TRP A 295 -19.42 -36.74 9.50
N ASP A 296 -19.15 -37.03 10.77
CA ASP A 296 -19.34 -38.36 11.33
C ASP A 296 -20.82 -38.57 11.68
N ARG A 297 -21.44 -39.61 11.12
CA ARG A 297 -22.84 -39.96 11.42
C ARG A 297 -23.05 -40.32 12.89
N THR A 298 -22.02 -40.79 13.57
CA THR A 298 -22.08 -41.10 15.00
C THR A 298 -21.91 -39.86 15.87
N GLY A 299 -21.44 -38.75 15.30
CA GLY A 299 -21.10 -37.51 16.00
C GLY A 299 -19.80 -37.56 16.80
N ALA A 300 -19.17 -38.74 16.94
CA ALA A 300 -17.99 -38.91 17.79
C ALA A 300 -16.73 -38.24 17.21
N ASN A 301 -16.59 -38.25 15.88
CA ASN A 301 -15.42 -37.69 15.18
C ASN A 301 -15.77 -36.50 14.29
N SER A 302 -16.92 -35.86 14.46
CA SER A 302 -17.29 -34.71 13.65
C SER A 302 -16.44 -33.49 14.03
N GLY A 303 -15.88 -32.80 13.05
CA GLY A 303 -15.00 -31.66 13.32
C GLY A 303 -14.25 -31.13 12.10
N TRP A 304 -13.48 -30.08 12.30
CA TRP A 304 -12.58 -29.51 11.30
C TRP A 304 -11.24 -30.22 11.36
N TYR A 305 -10.80 -30.76 10.23
CA TYR A 305 -9.54 -31.47 10.10
C TYR A 305 -8.70 -30.84 8.99
N PHE A 306 -7.38 -30.86 9.19
CA PHE A 306 -6.42 -30.47 8.17
C PHE A 306 -6.54 -31.39 6.96
N ILE A 307 -6.39 -30.83 5.77
CA ILE A 307 -6.43 -31.55 4.51
C ILE A 307 -5.02 -31.64 3.93
N GLY A 308 -4.61 -32.84 3.52
CA GLY A 308 -3.27 -33.06 2.99
C GLY A 308 -3.22 -34.28 2.08
N PRO A 309 -2.04 -34.63 1.54
CA PRO A 309 -1.89 -35.78 0.68
C PRO A 309 -2.11 -37.04 1.51
N LYS A 310 -2.69 -38.07 0.90
CA LYS A 310 -2.92 -39.36 1.60
C LYS A 310 -1.59 -39.96 2.05
N GLY A 311 -1.50 -40.34 3.32
CA GLY A 311 -0.27 -40.83 3.95
C GLY A 311 0.70 -39.71 4.35
N GLY A 312 0.30 -38.45 4.19
CA GLY A 312 1.06 -37.29 4.64
C GLY A 312 1.05 -37.11 6.15
N ALA A 313 2.04 -36.36 6.62
CA ALA A 313 2.11 -35.78 7.96
C ALA A 313 1.05 -34.67 8.16
N PHE A 314 0.70 -34.45 9.42
CA PHE A 314 -0.05 -33.27 9.82
C PHE A 314 0.85 -32.03 9.77
N HIS A 315 0.29 -30.90 9.32
CA HIS A 315 0.94 -29.60 9.39
C HIS A 315 0.04 -28.60 10.12
N TYR A 316 0.66 -27.72 10.89
CA TYR A 316 -0.02 -26.57 11.48
C TYR A 316 -0.20 -25.47 10.43
N ALA A 317 -1.12 -24.54 10.68
CA ALA A 317 -1.48 -23.45 9.76
C ALA A 317 -0.31 -22.57 9.32
N ASP A 318 0.68 -22.43 10.19
CA ASP A 318 1.89 -21.63 10.02
C ASP A 318 3.00 -22.35 9.23
N THR A 319 2.92 -23.66 9.07
CA THR A 319 4.03 -24.51 8.59
C THR A 319 3.69 -25.34 7.35
N VAL A 320 2.61 -25.00 6.63
CA VAL A 320 2.17 -25.74 5.44
C VAL A 320 3.13 -25.48 4.26
N PRO A 321 3.86 -26.50 3.77
CA PRO A 321 4.78 -26.34 2.65
C PRO A 321 4.05 -26.14 1.31
N ASP A 322 4.80 -25.70 0.31
CA ASP A 322 4.30 -25.63 -1.06
C ASP A 322 3.83 -26.98 -1.57
N ASN A 323 2.71 -26.96 -2.31
CA ASN A 323 2.10 -28.12 -2.95
C ASN A 323 1.69 -29.25 -1.97
N TYR A 324 1.64 -28.97 -0.67
CA TYR A 324 1.26 -29.95 0.33
C TYR A 324 -0.25 -30.03 0.53
N SER A 325 -0.89 -28.87 0.68
CA SER A 325 -2.34 -28.72 0.82
C SER A 325 -2.87 -27.87 -0.34
N LEU A 326 -4.12 -27.41 -0.24
CA LEU A 326 -4.70 -26.43 -1.15
C LEU A 326 -3.87 -25.15 -1.24
N TYR A 327 -3.40 -24.63 -0.10
CA TYR A 327 -2.66 -23.38 -0.03
C TYR A 327 -1.41 -23.53 0.84
N ALA A 328 -0.30 -22.92 0.42
CA ALA A 328 0.93 -22.85 1.19
C ALA A 328 0.87 -21.72 2.22
N ALA A 329 1.64 -21.81 3.32
CA ALA A 329 1.72 -20.75 4.33
C ALA A 329 2.85 -19.75 3.99
N ARG A 330 2.55 -18.44 4.08
CA ARG A 330 3.48 -17.32 3.81
C ARG A 330 3.26 -16.17 4.79
N ASP A 331 4.30 -15.41 5.09
CA ASP A 331 4.20 -14.27 6.00
C ASP A 331 3.71 -13.03 5.25
N PHE A 332 2.45 -12.64 5.47
CA PHE A 332 1.85 -11.50 4.77
C PHE A 332 2.46 -10.14 5.14
N HIS A 333 3.24 -10.02 6.22
CA HIS A 333 4.00 -8.79 6.48
C HIS A 333 5.04 -8.51 5.40
N ASP A 334 5.53 -9.55 4.70
CA ASP A 334 6.48 -9.42 3.60
C ASP A 334 5.85 -8.80 2.34
N LEU A 335 4.51 -8.78 2.22
CA LEU A 335 3.84 -8.07 1.13
C LEU A 335 4.03 -6.54 1.23
N PHE A 336 4.43 -6.03 2.39
CA PHE A 336 4.59 -4.61 2.69
C PHE A 336 6.07 -4.23 2.86
N LYS A 337 6.95 -4.95 2.15
CA LYS A 337 8.40 -4.74 2.12
C LYS A 337 8.88 -4.53 0.69
N VAL A 338 9.86 -3.65 0.50
CA VAL A 338 10.43 -3.33 -0.82
C VAL A 338 11.72 -4.10 -1.13
N ASP A 339 12.43 -4.56 -0.09
CA ASP A 339 13.63 -5.39 -0.18
C ASP A 339 13.30 -6.86 -0.45
N VAL A 340 14.34 -7.67 -0.72
CA VAL A 340 14.27 -9.13 -0.92
C VAL A 340 14.32 -9.86 0.41
#